data_AF-I6ZHK7-F1
#
_entry.id   AF-I6ZHK7-F1
#
_cell.length_a   1.000
_cell.length_b   1.000
_cell.length_c   1.000
_cell.angle_alpha   90.00
_cell.angle_beta   90.00
_cell.angle_gamma   90.00
#
_symmetry.space_group_name_H-M   'P 1'
#
loop_
_entity.id
_entity.type
_entity.pdbx_description
1 polymer ?
#
loop_
_entity_poly.entity_id
_entity_poly.type
_entity_poly.pdbx_seq_one_letter_code
_entity_poly.pdbx_strand_id
1 'polypeptide(L)'
;MGLRMGNAHTASEIKKHKRERSRRLFLEAYGLTADQNLSKDSVGRYICIICKTKHLTEMSYVKHREGKKHREKLSAKEEVKSNIPTHNTRCLVKGDRKGYGIVIDYKLAEEMPQYRFVNSLEQAVEDYDECFGYLVFICKPYENVGFKFESKKVDKDSIYEDIDEETGTYTFHFYFLEGP
;
A
#
# COMPACT_ATOMS: atom_id res chain seq x y z
N MET A 1 46.44 50.85 -1.70
CA MET A 1 45.16 50.43 -2.33
C MET A 1 45.46 49.28 -3.29
N GLY A 2 45.22 48.02 -2.89
CA GLY A 2 45.46 46.86 -3.74
C GLY A 2 44.17 46.42 -4.41
N LEU A 3 44.02 46.64 -5.73
CA LEU A 3 42.91 46.08 -6.49
C LEU A 3 43.09 44.57 -6.60
N ARG A 4 42.18 43.81 -5.97
CA ARG A 4 42.05 42.38 -6.22
C ARG A 4 41.53 42.20 -7.65
N MET A 5 42.41 41.85 -8.57
CA MET A 5 42.03 41.32 -9.89
C MET A 5 41.22 40.04 -9.67
N GLY A 6 39.91 40.12 -9.90
CA GLY A 6 39.05 38.94 -9.93
C GLY A 6 39.44 38.05 -11.10
N ASN A 7 39.72 36.78 -10.84
CA ASN A 7 40.04 35.80 -11.89
C ASN A 7 38.90 35.77 -12.91
N ALA A 8 39.21 36.06 -14.17
CA ALA A 8 38.28 35.92 -15.27
C ALA A 8 38.01 34.43 -15.52
N HIS A 9 36.74 34.02 -15.47
CA HIS A 9 36.34 32.66 -15.78
C HIS A 9 36.68 32.30 -17.23
N THR A 10 37.18 31.09 -17.43
CA THR A 10 37.47 30.59 -18.78
C THR A 10 36.18 30.36 -19.57
N ALA A 11 36.25 30.41 -20.90
CA ALA A 11 35.08 30.14 -21.75
C ALA A 11 34.43 28.76 -21.48
N SER A 12 35.23 27.79 -21.02
CA SER A 12 34.75 26.45 -20.62
C SER A 12 33.91 26.51 -19.34
N GLU A 13 34.37 27.23 -18.31
CA GLU A 13 33.66 27.43 -17.05
C GLU A 13 32.34 28.18 -17.27
N ILE A 14 32.34 29.20 -18.13
CA ILE A 14 31.13 29.96 -18.48
C ILE A 14 30.09 29.04 -19.14
N LYS A 15 30.50 28.14 -20.06
CA LYS A 15 29.59 27.17 -20.70
C LYS A 15 29.04 26.16 -19.70
N LYS A 16 29.87 25.65 -18.79
CA LYS A 16 29.46 24.74 -17.72
C LYS A 16 28.42 25.40 -16.81
N HIS A 17 28.69 26.62 -16.35
CA HIS A 17 27.79 27.37 -15.47
C HIS A 17 26.45 27.68 -16.15
N LYS A 18 26.46 28.05 -17.44
CA LYS A 18 25.23 28.23 -18.23
C LYS A 18 24.42 26.93 -18.30
N ARG A 19 25.06 25.79 -18.56
CA ARG A 19 24.41 24.48 -18.64
C ARG A 19 23.80 24.06 -17.30
N GLU A 20 24.52 24.22 -16.20
CA GLU A 20 24.05 23.90 -14.85
C GLU A 20 22.88 24.80 -14.44
N ARG A 21 22.95 26.10 -14.75
CA ARG A 21 21.86 27.04 -14.50
C ARG A 21 20.59 26.69 -15.28
N SER A 22 20.70 26.44 -16.58
CA SER A 22 19.56 26.04 -17.41
C SER A 22 18.91 24.75 -16.90
N ARG A 23 19.72 23.78 -16.46
CA ARG A 23 19.23 22.53 -15.87
C ARG A 23 18.48 22.77 -14.55
N ARG A 24 19.01 23.62 -13.66
CA ARG A 24 18.35 23.95 -12.39
C ARG A 24 16.99 24.62 -12.61
N LEU A 25 16.93 25.59 -13.53
CA LEU A 25 15.67 26.26 -13.89
C LEU A 25 14.64 25.27 -14.46
N PHE A 26 15.09 24.30 -15.27
CA PHE A 26 14.22 23.25 -15.79
C PHE A 26 13.64 22.37 -14.67
N LEU A 27 14.48 21.90 -13.74
CA LEU A 27 14.05 21.06 -12.62
C LEU A 27 13.02 21.77 -11.74
N GLU A 28 13.24 23.07 -11.48
CA GLU A 28 12.34 23.92 -10.69
C GLU A 28 11.01 24.15 -11.42
N ALA A 29 11.03 24.49 -12.71
CA ALA A 29 9.84 24.74 -13.51
C ALA A 29 8.89 23.53 -13.59
N TYR A 30 9.44 22.31 -13.68
CA TYR A 30 8.66 21.07 -13.75
C TYR A 30 8.45 20.37 -12.40
N GLY A 31 8.93 20.97 -11.30
CA GLY A 31 8.80 20.43 -9.95
C GLY A 31 9.51 19.10 -9.73
N LEU A 32 10.53 18.78 -10.52
CA LEU A 32 11.17 17.45 -10.52
C LEU A 32 12.00 17.17 -9.27
N THR A 33 12.35 18.20 -8.50
CA THR A 33 13.06 18.03 -7.22
C THR A 33 12.17 17.45 -6.12
N ALA A 34 10.86 17.64 -6.21
CA ALA A 34 9.87 17.20 -5.21
C ALA A 34 8.92 16.12 -5.74
N ASP A 35 9.14 15.62 -6.95
CA ASP A 35 8.28 14.62 -7.58
C ASP A 35 8.45 13.24 -6.90
N GLN A 36 7.43 12.81 -6.16
CA GLN A 36 7.41 11.52 -5.45
C GLN A 36 7.56 10.31 -6.37
N ASN A 37 7.27 10.47 -7.67
CA ASN A 37 7.30 9.37 -8.64
C ASN A 37 8.63 9.28 -9.41
N LEU A 38 9.56 10.20 -9.15
CA LEU A 38 10.86 10.26 -9.80
C LEU A 38 11.97 9.77 -8.85
N SER A 39 12.73 8.77 -9.30
CA SER A 39 13.95 8.32 -8.64
C SER A 39 15.14 8.34 -9.60
N LYS A 40 16.36 8.20 -9.08
CA LYS A 40 17.59 8.05 -9.88
C LYS A 40 18.26 6.72 -9.55
N ASP A 41 18.72 6.03 -10.58
CA ASP A 41 19.56 4.84 -10.45
C ASP A 41 20.97 5.22 -9.96
N SER A 42 21.74 4.23 -9.52
CA SER A 42 23.17 4.31 -9.20
C SER A 42 24.01 4.93 -10.33
N VAL A 43 23.62 4.68 -11.58
CA VAL A 43 24.26 5.23 -12.80
C VAL A 43 23.79 6.66 -13.12
N GLY A 44 22.78 7.18 -12.41
CA GLY A 44 22.22 8.52 -12.60
C GLY A 44 21.14 8.63 -13.68
N ARG A 45 20.60 7.50 -14.17
CA ARG A 45 19.41 7.48 -15.05
C ARG A 45 18.15 7.77 -14.24
N TYR A 46 17.19 8.47 -14.84
CA TYR A 46 15.92 8.80 -14.19
C TYR A 46 14.96 7.62 -14.30
N ILE A 47 14.33 7.23 -13.20
CA ILE A 47 13.39 6.11 -13.12
C ILE A 47 12.04 6.64 -12.68
N CYS A 48 11.00 6.31 -13.44
CA CYS A 48 9.62 6.48 -13.00
C CYS A 48 9.21 5.31 -12.10
N ILE A 49 8.86 5.57 -10.85
CA ILE A 49 8.53 4.52 -9.87
C ILE A 49 7.22 3.80 -10.24
N ILE A 50 6.23 4.53 -10.74
CA ILE A 50 4.92 3.97 -11.14
C ILE A 50 5.07 3.07 -12.36
N CYS A 51 5.83 3.52 -13.35
CA CYS A 51 5.91 2.83 -14.65
C CYS A 51 7.10 1.87 -14.75
N LYS A 52 8.07 1.97 -13.84
CA LYS A 52 9.38 1.29 -13.87
C LYS A 52 10.16 1.55 -15.17
N THR A 53 9.92 2.69 -15.82
CA THR A 53 10.60 3.09 -17.05
C THR A 53 11.86 3.89 -16.76
N LYS A 54 12.92 3.64 -17.53
CA LYS A 54 14.21 4.34 -17.41
C LYS A 54 14.31 5.44 -18.48
N HIS A 55 14.75 6.62 -18.06
CA HIS A 55 14.87 7.81 -18.88
C HIS A 55 16.30 8.38 -18.80
N LEU A 56 16.85 8.75 -19.95
CA LEU A 56 18.23 9.27 -20.06
C LEU A 56 18.31 10.75 -19.68
N THR A 57 17.24 11.51 -19.90
CA THR A 57 17.19 12.95 -19.69
C THR A 57 15.96 13.33 -18.87
N GLU A 58 16.03 14.48 -18.20
CA GLU A 58 14.90 15.06 -17.43
C GLU A 58 13.69 15.28 -18.33
N MET A 59 13.90 15.81 -19.54
CA MET A 59 12.86 16.03 -20.53
C MET A 59 12.18 14.71 -20.99
N SER A 60 12.96 13.64 -21.14
CA SER A 60 12.41 12.32 -21.48
C SER A 60 11.47 11.82 -20.38
N TYR A 61 11.80 12.09 -19.11
CA TYR A 61 10.91 11.76 -17.98
C TYR A 61 9.66 12.66 -17.94
N VAL A 62 9.79 13.97 -18.14
CA VAL A 62 8.63 14.91 -18.14
C VAL A 62 7.58 14.49 -19.18
N LYS A 63 8.01 14.21 -20.42
CA LYS A 63 7.11 13.74 -21.47
C LYS A 63 6.44 12.41 -21.13
N HIS A 64 7.15 11.53 -20.41
CA HIS A 64 6.58 10.29 -19.92
C HIS A 64 5.53 10.52 -18.83
N ARG A 65 5.83 11.37 -17.85
CA ARG A 65 4.93 11.75 -16.74
C ARG A 65 3.61 12.32 -17.24
N GLU A 66 3.67 13.19 -18.26
CA GLU A 66 2.49 13.80 -18.88
C GLU A 66 1.78 12.88 -19.89
N GLY A 67 2.35 11.70 -20.17
CA GLY A 67 1.82 10.75 -21.14
C GLY A 67 0.60 9.97 -20.64
N LYS A 68 -0.29 9.60 -21.56
CA LYS A 68 -1.54 8.87 -21.26
C LYS A 68 -1.30 7.58 -20.46
N LYS A 69 -0.28 6.79 -20.85
CA LYS A 69 0.07 5.52 -20.20
C LYS A 69 0.48 5.69 -18.73
N HIS A 70 1.13 6.81 -18.39
CA HIS A 70 1.51 7.10 -17.01
C HIS A 70 0.27 7.42 -16.16
N ARG A 71 -0.63 8.26 -16.71
CA ARG A 71 -1.90 8.62 -16.06
C ARG A 71 -2.83 7.42 -15.85
N GLU A 72 -2.94 6.53 -16.84
CA GLU A 72 -3.73 5.29 -16.72
C GLU A 72 -3.18 4.36 -15.63
N LYS A 73 -1.85 4.31 -15.44
CA LYS A 73 -1.24 3.55 -14.34
C LYS A 73 -1.44 4.20 -12.97
N LEU A 74 -1.55 5.53 -12.91
CA LEU A 74 -1.88 6.24 -11.68
C LEU A 74 -3.31 5.91 -11.23
N SER A 75 -4.29 6.04 -12.12
CA SER A 75 -5.69 5.71 -11.81
C SER A 75 -5.86 4.24 -11.43
N ALA A 76 -5.22 3.32 -12.18
CA ALA A 76 -5.27 1.90 -11.83
C ALA A 76 -4.59 1.60 -10.48
N LYS A 77 -3.54 2.33 -10.09
CA LYS A 77 -2.88 2.12 -8.79
C LYS A 77 -3.70 2.73 -7.63
N GLU A 78 -4.47 3.77 -7.89
CA GLU A 78 -5.45 4.31 -6.94
C GLU A 78 -6.61 3.32 -6.75
N GLU A 79 -7.10 2.69 -7.81
CA GLU A 79 -8.11 1.62 -7.75
C GLU A 79 -7.58 0.37 -7.03
N VAL A 80 -6.37 -0.09 -7.36
CA VAL A 80 -5.75 -1.29 -6.75
C VAL A 80 -5.34 -1.05 -5.29
N LYS A 81 -5.14 0.20 -4.85
CA LYS A 81 -4.79 0.49 -3.45
C LYS A 81 -5.94 0.29 -2.46
N SER A 82 -7.18 0.03 -2.88
CA SER A 82 -8.30 0.01 -1.94
C SER A 82 -9.40 -0.98 -2.30
N ASN A 83 -9.04 -2.25 -2.50
CA ASN A 83 -9.99 -3.36 -2.26
C ASN A 83 -9.62 -4.14 -0.99
N ILE A 84 -8.66 -3.69 -0.19
CA ILE A 84 -8.49 -4.21 1.18
C ILE A 84 -9.53 -3.48 2.05
N PRO A 85 -10.47 -4.20 2.67
CA PRO A 85 -11.49 -3.58 3.50
C PRO A 85 -10.86 -3.06 4.81
N THR A 86 -11.37 -1.93 5.29
CA THR A 86 -11.06 -1.47 6.65
C THR A 86 -11.58 -2.50 7.64
N HIS A 87 -10.80 -2.82 8.67
CA HIS A 87 -11.20 -3.80 9.67
C HIS A 87 -10.70 -3.45 11.07
N ASN A 88 -11.41 -3.96 12.07
CA ASN A 88 -11.06 -3.86 13.48
C ASN A 88 -11.28 -5.20 14.17
N THR A 89 -10.45 -5.50 15.16
CA THR A 89 -10.58 -6.70 16.00
C THR A 89 -10.55 -6.31 17.47
N ARG A 90 -11.42 -6.91 18.26
CA ARG A 90 -11.47 -6.78 19.72
C ARG A 90 -11.57 -8.15 20.38
N CYS A 91 -11.06 -8.26 21.60
CA CYS A 91 -11.27 -9.43 22.45
C CYS A 91 -12.68 -9.37 23.08
N LEU A 92 -13.38 -10.50 23.08
CA LEU A 92 -14.67 -10.68 23.73
C LEU A 92 -14.52 -11.62 24.93
N VAL A 93 -15.27 -11.35 25.99
CA VAL A 93 -15.30 -12.17 27.21
C VAL A 93 -16.76 -12.45 27.57
N LYS A 94 -17.12 -13.72 27.72
CA LYS A 94 -18.47 -14.16 28.12
C LYS A 94 -18.35 -15.23 29.20
N GLY A 95 -18.51 -14.81 30.47
CA GLY A 95 -18.14 -15.64 31.61
C GLY A 95 -16.64 -15.92 31.58
N ASP A 96 -16.26 -17.20 31.69
CA ASP A 96 -14.86 -17.63 31.63
C ASP A 96 -14.34 -17.86 30.19
N ARG A 97 -15.20 -17.73 29.19
CA ARG A 97 -14.83 -17.95 27.78
C ARG A 97 -14.29 -16.69 27.14
N LYS A 98 -13.16 -16.83 26.45
CA LYS A 98 -12.58 -15.79 25.58
C LYS A 98 -13.01 -16.00 24.14
N GLY A 99 -13.07 -14.90 23.40
CA GLY A 99 -13.42 -14.89 21.98
C GLY A 99 -12.89 -13.65 21.29
N TYR A 100 -13.24 -13.51 20.01
CA TYR A 100 -12.90 -12.36 19.20
C TYR A 100 -14.13 -11.81 18.51
N GLY A 101 -14.17 -10.48 18.43
CA GLY A 101 -15.13 -9.76 17.62
C GLY A 101 -14.40 -8.99 16.54
N ILE A 102 -14.83 -9.19 15.30
CA ILE A 102 -14.21 -8.65 14.10
C ILE A 102 -15.27 -7.83 13.39
N VAL A 103 -14.89 -6.62 12.99
CA VAL A 103 -15.74 -5.70 12.22
C VAL A 103 -14.99 -5.37 10.94
N ILE A 104 -15.65 -5.54 9.79
CA ILE A 104 -15.07 -5.31 8.47
C ILE A 104 -16.00 -4.42 7.64
N ASP A 105 -15.45 -3.37 7.04
CA ASP A 105 -16.20 -2.45 6.19
C ASP A 105 -16.26 -2.96 4.74
N TYR A 106 -17.38 -3.56 4.36
CA TYR A 106 -17.67 -4.07 3.02
C TYR A 106 -18.73 -3.24 2.29
N LYS A 107 -18.51 -1.92 2.21
CA LYS A 107 -19.42 -0.93 1.58
C LYS A 107 -19.84 -1.24 0.15
N LEU A 108 -19.01 -1.99 -0.60
CA LEU A 108 -19.24 -2.36 -1.99
C LEU A 108 -19.50 -3.86 -2.15
N ALA A 109 -19.88 -4.58 -1.09
CA ALA A 109 -20.17 -6.01 -1.16
C ALA A 109 -21.23 -6.29 -2.22
N GLU A 110 -20.91 -7.19 -3.15
CA GLU A 110 -21.89 -7.71 -4.11
C GLU A 110 -22.71 -8.87 -3.52
N GLU A 111 -22.14 -9.56 -2.52
CA GLU A 111 -22.67 -10.78 -1.90
C GLU A 111 -22.34 -10.82 -0.40
N MET A 112 -23.07 -11.66 0.35
CA MET A 112 -22.79 -11.90 1.77
C MET A 112 -21.35 -12.42 1.96
N PRO A 113 -20.55 -11.84 2.88
CA PRO A 113 -19.20 -12.31 3.15
C PRO A 113 -19.17 -13.79 3.56
N GLN A 114 -18.20 -14.53 3.05
CA GLN A 114 -17.94 -15.90 3.45
C GLN A 114 -16.73 -15.95 4.37
N TYR A 115 -16.72 -16.89 5.32
CA TYR A 115 -15.59 -17.09 6.22
C TYR A 115 -15.12 -18.55 6.23
N ARG A 116 -13.84 -18.76 6.52
CA ARG A 116 -13.25 -20.08 6.74
C ARG A 116 -12.21 -20.03 7.86
N PHE A 117 -12.24 -21.03 8.74
CA PHE A 117 -11.13 -21.31 9.65
C PHE A 117 -10.11 -22.19 8.92
N VAL A 118 -8.86 -21.76 8.95
CA VAL A 118 -7.75 -22.29 8.17
C VAL A 118 -6.59 -22.60 9.12
N ASN A 119 -5.91 -23.72 8.93
CA ASN A 119 -4.71 -24.06 9.70
C ASN A 119 -3.47 -23.34 9.12
N SER A 120 -2.35 -23.40 9.83
CA SER A 120 -1.10 -22.78 9.39
C SER A 120 -0.47 -23.41 8.14
N LEU A 121 -0.85 -24.64 7.78
CA LEU A 121 -0.36 -25.33 6.57
C LEU A 121 -1.05 -24.82 5.29
N GLU A 122 -2.32 -24.44 5.40
CA GLU A 122 -3.15 -24.00 4.29
C GLU A 122 -2.95 -22.52 3.93
N GLN A 123 -2.42 -21.72 4.86
CA GLN A 123 -2.02 -20.34 4.56
C GLN A 123 -0.62 -20.34 3.92
N ALA A 124 -0.45 -19.61 2.81
CA ALA A 124 0.79 -19.61 2.02
C ALA A 124 1.63 -18.32 2.17
N VAL A 125 1.34 -17.51 3.19
CA VAL A 125 1.90 -16.16 3.38
C VAL A 125 2.96 -16.12 4.47
N GLU A 126 2.68 -16.69 5.64
CA GLU A 126 3.61 -16.79 6.77
C GLU A 126 4.28 -18.16 6.82
N ASP A 127 5.38 -18.29 7.56
CA ASP A 127 5.98 -19.59 7.85
C ASP A 127 5.01 -20.48 8.67
N TYR A 128 5.15 -21.79 8.52
CA TYR A 128 4.32 -22.75 9.24
C TYR A 128 4.54 -22.65 10.76
N ASP A 129 3.44 -22.47 11.49
CA ASP A 129 3.40 -22.45 12.94
C ASP A 129 2.08 -23.04 13.45
N GLU A 130 2.15 -24.21 14.08
CA GLU A 130 1.01 -24.95 14.62
C GLU A 130 0.32 -24.26 15.80
N CYS A 131 0.99 -23.31 16.47
CA CYS A 131 0.43 -22.56 17.59
C CYS A 131 -0.65 -21.57 17.14
N PHE A 132 -0.80 -21.35 15.82
CA PHE A 132 -1.75 -20.40 15.26
C PHE A 132 -2.72 -21.03 14.27
N GLY A 133 -3.96 -20.53 14.33
CA GLY A 133 -4.98 -20.67 13.31
C GLY A 133 -5.25 -19.33 12.63
N TYR A 134 -5.93 -19.39 11.49
CA TYR A 134 -6.29 -18.22 10.69
C TYR A 134 -7.78 -18.24 10.38
N LEU A 135 -8.44 -17.09 10.49
CA LEU A 135 -9.82 -16.88 10.07
C LEU A 135 -9.79 -16.00 8.82
N VAL A 136 -10.22 -16.54 7.69
CA VAL A 136 -10.19 -15.87 6.39
C VAL A 136 -11.59 -15.46 5.98
N PHE A 137 -11.77 -14.19 5.66
CA PHE A 137 -12.98 -13.63 5.06
C PHE A 137 -12.80 -13.41 3.56
N ILE A 138 -13.86 -13.70 2.81
CA ILE A 138 -13.91 -13.65 1.35
C ILE A 138 -15.18 -12.87 0.99
N CYS A 139 -15.01 -11.73 0.31
CA CYS A 139 -16.13 -10.91 -0.14
C CYS A 139 -15.70 -10.12 -1.38
N LYS A 140 -16.40 -10.25 -2.50
CA LYS A 140 -16.09 -9.45 -3.71
C LYS A 140 -16.70 -8.04 -3.59
N PRO A 141 -16.03 -6.99 -4.11
CA PRO A 141 -14.79 -6.99 -4.90
C PRO A 141 -13.50 -6.94 -4.05
N TYR A 142 -13.62 -7.11 -2.74
CA TYR A 142 -12.52 -6.99 -1.80
C TYR A 142 -11.53 -8.15 -1.90
N GLU A 143 -10.29 -7.87 -1.51
CA GLU A 143 -9.28 -8.91 -1.30
C GLU A 143 -9.59 -9.71 -0.02
N ASN A 144 -9.16 -10.97 -0.01
CA ASN A 144 -9.34 -11.83 1.15
C ASN A 144 -8.57 -11.27 2.35
N VAL A 145 -9.23 -11.23 3.52
CA VAL A 145 -8.60 -10.77 4.77
C VAL A 145 -8.49 -11.93 5.74
N GLY A 146 -7.28 -12.14 6.27
CA GLY A 146 -6.99 -13.18 7.25
C GLY A 146 -6.68 -12.61 8.64
N PHE A 147 -7.23 -13.22 9.68
CA PHE A 147 -6.96 -12.91 11.08
C PHE A 147 -6.26 -14.07 11.75
N LYS A 148 -5.07 -13.84 12.28
CA LYS A 148 -4.28 -14.82 13.03
C LYS A 148 -4.76 -14.88 14.48
N PHE A 149 -4.96 -16.08 15.02
CA PHE A 149 -5.34 -16.30 16.42
C PHE A 149 -4.68 -17.56 16.97
N GLU A 150 -4.60 -17.70 18.30
CA GLU A 150 -4.05 -18.90 18.95
C GLU A 150 -4.85 -20.15 18.57
N SER A 151 -4.16 -21.26 18.30
CA SER A 151 -4.75 -22.54 17.89
C SER A 151 -5.51 -23.21 19.05
N LYS A 152 -6.67 -22.63 19.37
CA LYS A 152 -7.66 -23.10 20.35
C LYS A 152 -8.90 -23.56 19.62
N LYS A 153 -9.60 -24.55 20.18
CA LYS A 153 -10.83 -25.05 19.57
C LYS A 153 -11.92 -23.98 19.62
N VAL A 154 -12.41 -23.59 18.44
CA VAL A 154 -13.51 -22.64 18.29
C VAL A 154 -14.84 -23.32 18.59
N ASP A 155 -15.67 -22.66 19.38
CA ASP A 155 -17.07 -23.03 19.60
C ASP A 155 -17.90 -22.56 18.40
N LYS A 156 -18.19 -23.48 17.47
CA LYS A 156 -18.92 -23.16 16.23
C LYS A 156 -20.36 -22.69 16.50
N ASP A 157 -20.97 -23.13 17.59
CA ASP A 157 -22.34 -22.74 17.95
C ASP A 157 -22.37 -21.33 18.55
N SER A 158 -21.22 -20.77 18.92
CA SER A 158 -21.09 -19.40 19.43
C SER A 158 -20.92 -18.35 18.32
N ILE A 159 -20.82 -18.77 17.06
CA ILE A 159 -20.60 -17.88 15.93
C ILE A 159 -21.82 -16.98 15.74
N TYR A 160 -21.57 -15.68 15.65
CA TYR A 160 -22.56 -14.68 15.29
C TYR A 160 -22.02 -13.88 14.11
N GLU A 161 -22.82 -13.78 13.06
CA GLU A 161 -22.54 -12.98 11.87
C GLU A 161 -23.72 -12.08 11.54
N ASP A 162 -23.42 -10.86 11.12
CA ASP A 162 -24.41 -9.86 10.73
C ASP A 162 -23.80 -8.87 9.74
N ILE A 163 -24.58 -8.39 8.78
CA ILE A 163 -24.18 -7.30 7.89
C ILE A 163 -25.23 -6.21 7.93
N ASP A 164 -24.79 -4.99 8.24
CA ASP A 164 -25.62 -3.80 8.11
C ASP A 164 -25.65 -3.40 6.63
N GLU A 165 -26.80 -3.60 5.97
CA GLU A 165 -26.98 -3.28 4.54
C GLU A 165 -26.86 -1.79 4.22
N GLU A 166 -27.11 -0.89 5.18
CA GLU A 166 -27.02 0.56 4.96
C GLU A 166 -25.56 1.02 4.97
N THR A 167 -24.77 0.52 5.93
CA THR A 167 -23.38 0.95 6.10
C THR A 167 -22.37 0.01 5.43
N GLY A 168 -22.78 -1.21 5.06
CA GLY A 168 -21.91 -2.28 4.60
C GLY A 168 -21.02 -2.86 5.69
N THR A 169 -21.35 -2.64 6.97
CA THR A 169 -20.53 -3.08 8.10
C THR A 169 -20.82 -4.54 8.42
N TYR A 170 -19.84 -5.42 8.23
CA TYR A 170 -19.93 -6.83 8.58
C TYR A 170 -19.35 -7.07 9.97
N THR A 171 -20.14 -7.67 10.85
CA THR A 171 -19.77 -8.03 12.21
C THR A 171 -19.70 -9.55 12.34
N PHE A 172 -18.57 -10.04 12.85
CA PHE A 172 -18.34 -11.46 13.09
C PHE A 172 -17.80 -11.68 14.50
N HIS A 173 -18.49 -12.49 15.30
CA HIS A 173 -18.06 -12.85 16.66
C HIS A 173 -17.95 -14.37 16.80
N PHE A 174 -16.96 -14.83 17.57
CA PHE A 174 -16.87 -16.22 17.98
C PHE A 174 -16.17 -16.34 19.34
N TYR A 175 -16.38 -17.47 20.03
CA TYR A 175 -15.71 -17.83 21.27
C TYR A 175 -14.95 -19.15 21.13
N PHE A 176 -14.00 -19.39 22.02
CA PHE A 176 -13.34 -20.69 22.16
C PHE A 176 -14.16 -21.61 23.09
N LEU A 177 -14.02 -22.92 22.89
CA LEU A 177 -14.66 -23.94 23.74
C LEU A 177 -14.14 -23.92 25.18
N GLU A 178 -12.86 -23.59 25.36
CA GLU A 178 -12.20 -23.59 26.66
C GLU A 178 -11.84 -22.15 27.08
N GLY A 179 -11.92 -21.90 28.39
CA GLY A 179 -11.44 -20.65 29.01
C GLY A 179 -9.92 -20.54 28.96
N PRO A 180 -9.35 -19.40 29.40
CA PRO A 180 -7.90 -19.16 29.36
C PRO A 180 -7.08 -20.20 30.12
#